data_AF-A0A1J5BMC9-F1
#
_entry.id   AF-A0A1J5BMC9-F1
#
_cell.length_a   1.000
_cell.length_b   1.000
_cell.length_c   1.000
_cell.angle_alpha   90.00
_cell.angle_beta   90.00
_cell.angle_gamma   90.00
#
_symmetry.space_group_name_H-M   'P 1'
#
loop_
_entity.id
_entity.type
_entity.pdbx_description
1 polymer ?
#
loop_
_entity_poly.entity_id
_entity_poly.type
_entity_poly.pdbx_seq_one_letter_code
_entity_poly.pdbx_strand_id
1 'polypeptide(L)'
;MGKISNNVKKLLKETPSDITIVAAVKGRTVEEVQEAIESGIKYIGENYLQEAEKKYPLIGKVVRWHFIGHIQKRKSKKIVELFDMVETLDSIEVAEEINQEASKIDKIMPVLIEVNSGREQQKSGLTTENVESFIEQISHFKNIKVQGIMTMGPFFEDAEKLRPYFIETRKLFEDIKKKN
;
A
#
# COMPACT_ATOMS: atom_id res chain seq x y z
N MET A 1 -9.25 -28.26 -6.65
CA MET A 1 -8.72 -26.88 -6.56
C MET A 1 -9.89 -25.95 -6.33
N GLY A 2 -9.82 -25.11 -5.28
CA GLY A 2 -10.87 -24.15 -4.97
C GLY A 2 -10.94 -23.00 -5.98
N LYS A 3 -12.00 -22.18 -5.86
CA LYS A 3 -12.23 -21.03 -6.75
C LYS A 3 -11.12 -19.98 -6.64
N ILE A 4 -10.57 -19.79 -5.44
CA ILE A 4 -9.47 -18.85 -5.19
C ILE A 4 -8.21 -19.32 -5.90
N SER A 5 -7.84 -20.59 -5.73
CA SER A 5 -6.64 -21.15 -6.37
C SER A 5 -6.63 -21.02 -7.89
N ASN A 6 -7.77 -21.31 -8.54
CA ASN A 6 -7.92 -21.17 -9.99
C ASN A 6 -7.73 -19.71 -10.44
N ASN A 7 -8.34 -18.76 -9.73
CA ASN A 7 -8.25 -17.35 -10.07
C ASN A 7 -6.83 -16.81 -9.88
N VAL A 8 -6.15 -17.17 -8.79
CA VAL A 8 -4.77 -16.76 -8.52
C VAL A 8 -3.82 -17.27 -9.61
N LYS A 9 -3.90 -18.56 -9.96
CA LYS A 9 -3.04 -19.15 -11.00
C LYS A 9 -3.26 -18.50 -12.37
N LYS A 10 -4.52 -18.17 -12.70
CA LYS A 10 -4.84 -17.44 -13.94
C LYS A 10 -4.24 -16.04 -13.93
N LEU A 11 -4.46 -15.27 -12.86
CA LEU A 11 -3.93 -13.90 -12.73
C LEU A 11 -2.41 -13.87 -12.82
N LEU A 12 -1.70 -14.76 -12.10
CA LEU A 12 -0.24 -14.83 -12.14
C LEU A 12 0.31 -15.20 -13.53
N LYS A 13 -0.45 -15.96 -14.33
CA LYS A 13 -0.05 -16.31 -15.70
C LYS A 13 -0.26 -15.16 -16.69
N GLU A 14 -1.31 -14.38 -16.51
CA GLU A 14 -1.69 -13.27 -17.39
C GLU A 14 -0.96 -11.96 -17.05
N THR A 15 -0.39 -11.87 -15.85
CA THR A 15 0.28 -10.67 -15.36
C THR A 15 1.77 -10.67 -15.75
N PRO A 16 2.25 -9.60 -16.41
CA PRO A 16 3.67 -9.41 -16.69
C PRO A 16 4.56 -9.51 -15.44
N SER A 17 5.80 -9.99 -15.61
CA SER A 17 6.71 -10.25 -14.50
C SER A 17 7.20 -9.01 -13.76
N ASP A 18 7.07 -7.83 -14.35
CA ASP A 18 7.40 -6.52 -13.77
C ASP A 18 6.25 -5.96 -12.91
N ILE A 19 5.08 -6.62 -12.88
CA ILE A 19 3.94 -6.24 -12.06
C ILE A 19 3.86 -7.14 -10.83
N THR A 20 3.86 -6.52 -9.65
CA THR A 20 3.60 -7.20 -8.39
C THR A 20 2.09 -7.23 -8.11
N ILE A 21 1.53 -8.43 -7.92
CA ILE A 21 0.15 -8.59 -7.44
C ILE A 21 0.13 -8.54 -5.92
N VAL A 22 -0.59 -7.57 -5.36
CA VAL A 22 -0.92 -7.47 -3.94
C VAL A 22 -2.37 -7.92 -3.75
N ALA A 23 -2.59 -9.05 -3.07
CA ALA A 23 -3.94 -9.54 -2.81
C ALA A 23 -4.58 -8.76 -1.65
N ALA A 24 -5.62 -7.98 -1.90
CA ALA A 24 -6.36 -7.30 -0.85
C ALA A 24 -7.22 -8.31 -0.07
N VAL A 25 -6.91 -8.52 1.21
CA VAL A 25 -7.46 -9.61 2.04
C VAL A 25 -8.44 -9.15 3.13
N LYS A 26 -8.83 -7.87 3.12
CA LYS A 26 -9.86 -7.33 4.02
C LYS A 26 -11.15 -8.15 3.95
N GLY A 27 -11.69 -8.52 5.09
CA GLY A 27 -12.92 -9.32 5.20
C GLY A 27 -12.78 -10.79 4.76
N ARG A 28 -11.56 -11.28 4.50
CA ARG A 28 -11.30 -12.70 4.15
C ARG A 28 -10.90 -13.52 5.37
N THR A 29 -11.27 -14.80 5.38
CA THR A 29 -10.86 -15.72 6.46
C THR A 29 -9.38 -16.13 6.30
N VAL A 30 -8.78 -16.67 7.36
CA VAL A 30 -7.38 -17.13 7.31
C VAL A 30 -7.19 -18.23 6.27
N GLU A 31 -8.18 -19.12 6.16
CA GLU A 31 -8.18 -20.24 5.21
C GLU A 31 -8.24 -19.74 3.76
N GLU A 32 -9.07 -18.75 3.45
CA GLU A 32 -9.13 -18.12 2.13
C GLU A 32 -7.78 -17.47 1.76
N VAL A 33 -7.14 -16.80 2.73
CA VAL A 33 -5.83 -16.17 2.51
C VAL A 33 -4.74 -17.24 2.31
N GLN A 34 -4.75 -18.30 3.12
CA GLN A 34 -3.81 -19.42 2.97
C GLN A 34 -3.96 -20.11 1.60
N GLU A 35 -5.19 -20.35 1.11
CA GLU A 35 -5.40 -20.90 -0.23
C GLU A 35 -4.77 -20.02 -1.32
N ALA A 36 -4.89 -18.69 -1.19
CA ALA A 36 -4.29 -17.74 -2.12
C ALA A 36 -2.75 -17.79 -2.08
N ILE A 37 -2.17 -17.88 -0.88
CA ILE A 37 -0.72 -17.98 -0.67
C ILE A 37 -0.17 -19.28 -1.27
N GLU A 38 -0.79 -20.43 -0.96
CA GLU A 38 -0.43 -21.74 -1.51
C GLU A 38 -0.54 -21.78 -3.03
N SER A 39 -1.39 -20.92 -3.61
CA SER A 39 -1.56 -20.79 -5.05
C SER A 39 -0.57 -19.84 -5.73
N GLY A 40 0.29 -19.16 -4.94
CA GLY A 40 1.43 -18.38 -5.44
C GLY A 40 1.42 -16.89 -5.08
N ILE A 41 0.42 -16.39 -4.34
CA ILE A 41 0.44 -15.00 -3.84
C ILE A 41 1.59 -14.82 -2.86
N LYS A 42 2.39 -13.76 -3.08
CA LYS A 42 3.54 -13.40 -2.24
C LYS A 42 3.34 -12.12 -1.43
N TYR A 43 2.38 -11.28 -1.82
CA TYR A 43 2.11 -9.99 -1.21
C TYR A 43 0.62 -9.89 -0.88
N ILE A 44 0.30 -9.50 0.34
CA ILE A 44 -1.08 -9.30 0.78
C ILE A 44 -1.26 -7.88 1.32
N GLY A 45 -2.41 -7.29 1.02
CA GLY A 45 -2.79 -5.96 1.46
C GLY A 45 -3.91 -6.02 2.50
N GLU A 46 -3.71 -5.42 3.66
CA GLU A 46 -4.76 -5.23 4.67
C GLU A 46 -5.13 -3.77 4.86
N ASN A 47 -6.42 -3.52 5.00
CA ASN A 47 -6.95 -2.18 5.29
C ASN A 47 -7.08 -1.94 6.79
N TYR A 48 -7.34 -2.99 7.57
CA TYR A 48 -7.68 -2.88 8.98
C TYR A 48 -6.64 -3.57 9.84
N LEU A 49 -5.95 -2.78 10.67
CA LEU A 49 -4.94 -3.31 11.58
C LEU A 49 -5.47 -4.47 12.44
N GLN A 50 -6.72 -4.38 12.91
CA GLN A 50 -7.31 -5.41 13.76
C GLN A 50 -7.53 -6.75 13.04
N GLU A 51 -7.73 -6.73 11.73
CA GLU A 51 -7.77 -7.97 10.94
C GLU A 51 -6.38 -8.55 10.78
N ALA A 52 -5.38 -7.70 10.49
CA ALA A 52 -4.00 -8.12 10.40
C ALA A 52 -3.48 -8.71 11.71
N GLU A 53 -3.79 -8.11 12.86
CA GLU A 53 -3.41 -8.63 14.19
C GLU A 53 -3.97 -10.04 14.46
N LYS A 54 -5.11 -10.40 13.87
CA LYS A 54 -5.69 -11.75 13.98
C LYS A 54 -5.06 -12.74 13.00
N LYS A 55 -4.78 -12.30 11.77
CA LYS A 55 -4.27 -13.16 10.69
C LYS A 55 -2.76 -13.37 10.78
N TYR A 56 -2.00 -12.36 11.22
CA TYR A 56 -0.54 -12.37 11.25
C TYR A 56 0.05 -13.51 12.09
N PRO A 57 -0.44 -13.84 13.30
CA PRO A 57 0.10 -14.97 14.07
C PRO A 57 -0.09 -16.34 13.40
N LEU A 58 -1.09 -16.46 12.52
CA LEU A 58 -1.48 -17.72 11.87
C LEU A 58 -0.82 -17.88 10.48
N ILE A 59 -0.59 -16.78 9.78
CA ILE A 59 0.04 -16.75 8.45
C ILE A 59 1.56 -16.54 8.59
N GLY A 60 1.99 -15.67 9.49
CA GLY A 60 3.38 -15.33 9.70
C GLY A 60 4.01 -14.57 8.53
N LYS A 61 5.32 -14.79 8.34
CA LYS A 61 6.18 -14.05 7.40
C LYS A 61 6.42 -14.78 6.07
N VAL A 62 5.59 -15.76 5.73
CA VAL A 62 5.68 -16.48 4.44
C VAL A 62 5.29 -15.59 3.25
N VAL A 63 4.64 -14.46 3.52
CA VAL A 63 4.28 -13.41 2.58
C VAL A 63 4.71 -12.05 3.09
N ARG A 64 4.73 -11.08 2.18
CA ARG A 64 4.90 -9.66 2.49
C ARG A 64 3.55 -9.02 2.80
N TRP A 65 3.53 -8.25 3.87
CA TRP A 65 2.34 -7.55 4.37
C TRP A 65 2.38 -6.09 3.98
N HIS A 66 1.39 -5.62 3.24
CA HIS A 66 1.24 -4.22 2.86
C HIS A 66 0.05 -3.63 3.60
N PHE A 67 0.23 -2.47 4.24
CA PHE A 67 -0.88 -1.73 4.81
C PHE A 67 -1.45 -0.81 3.73
N ILE A 68 -2.69 -1.06 3.33
CA ILE A 68 -3.38 -0.39 2.21
C ILE A 68 -4.67 0.32 2.67
N GLY A 69 -4.76 0.64 3.96
CA GLY A 69 -5.89 1.34 4.57
C GLY A 69 -5.50 2.69 5.14
N HIS A 70 -6.48 3.44 5.62
CA HIS A 70 -6.23 4.73 6.26
C HIS A 70 -5.48 4.56 7.60
N ILE A 71 -4.42 5.34 7.79
CA ILE A 71 -3.54 5.23 8.95
C ILE A 71 -4.00 6.17 10.06
N GLN A 72 -4.36 5.60 11.21
CA GLN A 72 -4.53 6.39 12.44
C GLN A 72 -3.18 6.48 13.15
N LYS A 73 -2.69 7.70 13.46
CA LYS A 73 -1.38 7.93 14.11
C LYS A 73 -1.11 7.00 15.31
N ARG A 74 -2.08 6.82 16.21
CA ARG A 74 -1.97 5.93 17.38
C ARG A 74 -1.71 4.44 17.06
N LYS A 75 -1.94 4.03 15.81
CA LYS A 75 -1.75 2.66 15.32
C LYS A 75 -0.42 2.47 14.61
N SER A 76 0.37 3.53 14.38
CA SER A 76 1.63 3.47 13.62
C SER A 76 2.61 2.46 14.19
N LYS A 77 2.75 2.36 15.53
CA LYS A 77 3.59 1.35 16.18
C LYS A 77 3.29 -0.07 15.68
N LYS A 78 2.02 -0.46 15.74
CA LYS A 78 1.57 -1.79 15.32
C LYS A 78 1.68 -1.99 13.80
N ILE A 79 1.43 -0.93 13.03
CA ILE A 79 1.65 -0.98 11.58
C ILE A 79 3.13 -1.25 11.27
N VAL A 80 4.04 -0.57 11.96
CA VAL A 80 5.48 -0.73 11.81
C VAL A 80 5.94 -2.14 12.22
N GLU A 81 5.39 -2.70 13.29
CA GLU A 81 5.71 -4.06 13.76
C GLU A 81 5.27 -5.15 12.76
N LEU A 82 4.08 -5.02 12.15
CA LEU A 82 3.45 -6.08 11.38
C LEU A 82 3.68 -6.00 9.87
N PHE A 83 3.79 -4.80 9.30
CA PHE A 83 3.74 -4.62 7.84
C PHE A 83 5.12 -4.38 7.24
N ASP A 84 5.37 -4.95 6.06
CA ASP A 84 6.58 -4.74 5.26
C ASP A 84 6.56 -3.45 4.44
N MET A 85 5.37 -2.89 4.15
CA MET A 85 5.18 -1.64 3.41
C MET A 85 3.91 -0.93 3.87
N VAL A 86 3.91 0.40 3.79
CA VAL A 86 2.72 1.25 3.95
C VAL A 86 2.43 1.93 2.61
N GLU A 87 1.28 1.69 2.01
CA GLU A 87 0.96 2.25 0.69
C GLU A 87 0.16 3.57 0.74
N THR A 88 -0.28 3.97 1.93
CA THR A 88 -1.30 5.00 2.14
C THR A 88 -0.79 6.19 2.94
N LEU A 89 0.47 6.59 2.77
CA LEU A 89 1.04 7.69 3.53
C LEU A 89 0.63 9.05 2.92
N ASP A 90 -0.09 9.87 3.69
CA ASP A 90 -0.56 11.20 3.25
C ASP A 90 -0.46 12.31 4.33
N SER A 91 0.09 12.02 5.52
CA SER A 91 0.23 12.99 6.62
C SER A 91 1.65 13.03 7.19
N ILE A 92 2.15 14.24 7.45
CA ILE A 92 3.46 14.47 8.07
C ILE A 92 3.49 13.90 9.50
N GLU A 93 2.39 14.05 10.24
CA GLU A 93 2.31 13.58 11.63
C GLU A 93 2.33 12.06 11.71
N VAL A 94 1.77 11.38 10.69
CA VAL A 94 1.83 9.93 10.54
C VAL A 94 3.24 9.50 10.10
N ALA A 95 3.86 10.22 9.16
CA ALA A 95 5.23 9.94 8.71
C ALA A 95 6.23 10.08 9.88
N GLU A 96 6.10 11.12 10.70
CA GLU A 96 6.93 11.32 11.88
C GLU A 96 6.79 10.14 12.87
N GLU A 97 5.55 9.73 13.16
CA GLU A 97 5.28 8.61 14.05
C GLU A 97 5.85 7.29 13.51
N ILE A 98 5.66 7.01 12.21
CA ILE A 98 6.23 5.82 11.56
C ILE A 98 7.76 5.85 11.65
N ASN A 99 8.40 6.98 11.38
CA ASN A 99 9.84 7.14 11.47
C ASN A 99 10.34 6.87 12.91
N GLN A 100 9.67 7.45 13.91
CA GLN A 100 10.00 7.23 15.33
C GLN A 100 9.83 5.75 15.73
N GLU A 101 8.70 5.13 15.42
CA GLU A 101 8.44 3.73 15.78
C GLU A 101 9.36 2.75 15.04
N ALA A 102 9.68 3.02 13.76
CA ALA A 102 10.59 2.20 12.98
C ALA A 102 12.03 2.27 13.51
N SER A 103 12.46 3.44 14.02
CA SER A 103 13.78 3.59 14.65
C SER A 103 13.94 2.73 15.91
N LYS A 104 12.87 2.51 16.68
CA LYS A 104 12.90 1.70 17.91
C LYS A 104 13.15 0.22 17.67
N ILE A 105 12.97 -0.25 16.42
CA ILE A 105 13.14 -1.66 16.03
C ILE A 105 14.14 -1.82 14.88
N ASP A 106 15.00 -0.83 14.66
CA ASP A 106 16.03 -0.82 13.59
C ASP A 106 15.46 -1.14 12.20
N LYS A 107 14.27 -0.61 11.90
CA LYS A 107 13.58 -0.79 10.62
C LYS A 107 13.65 0.48 9.79
N ILE A 108 13.74 0.30 8.48
CA ILE A 108 13.42 1.33 7.48
C ILE A 108 12.10 0.92 6.85
N MET A 109 11.06 1.72 7.01
CA MET A 109 9.73 1.45 6.48
C MET A 109 9.62 1.90 5.02
N PRO A 110 9.45 0.98 4.05
CA PRO A 110 9.05 1.32 2.69
C PRO A 110 7.66 1.96 2.70
N VAL A 111 7.51 3.09 2.00
CA VAL A 111 6.22 3.79 1.87
C VAL A 111 5.91 4.16 0.43
N LEU A 112 4.62 4.17 0.09
CA LEU A 112 4.08 4.90 -1.05
C LEU A 112 3.29 6.11 -0.55
N ILE A 113 3.34 7.20 -1.31
CA ILE A 113 2.59 8.41 -1.02
C ILE A 113 1.20 8.32 -1.66
N GLU A 114 0.13 8.40 -0.86
CA GLU A 114 -1.23 8.35 -1.39
C GLU A 114 -1.62 9.69 -2.02
N VAL A 115 -2.10 9.62 -3.25
CA VAL A 115 -2.49 10.78 -4.06
C VAL A 115 -3.97 10.69 -4.37
N ASN A 116 -4.70 11.75 -4.05
CA ASN A 116 -6.08 11.94 -4.44
C ASN A 116 -6.14 12.45 -5.89
N SER A 117 -5.87 11.58 -6.86
CA SER A 117 -5.92 11.95 -8.30
C SER A 117 -7.33 12.38 -8.74
N GLY A 118 -8.36 11.93 -8.05
CA GLY A 118 -9.76 12.31 -8.31
C GLY A 118 -10.13 13.71 -7.85
N ARG A 119 -9.30 14.35 -7.01
CA ARG A 119 -9.61 15.62 -6.32
C ARG A 119 -10.97 15.58 -5.58
N GLU A 120 -11.34 14.41 -5.11
CA GLU A 120 -12.59 14.18 -4.39
C GLU A 120 -12.40 14.60 -2.93
N GLN A 121 -13.05 15.68 -2.49
CA GLN A 121 -12.85 16.27 -1.14
C GLN A 121 -13.07 15.26 0.00
N GLN A 122 -13.90 14.24 -0.23
CA GLN A 122 -14.21 13.19 0.73
C GLN A 122 -13.19 12.04 0.79
N LYS A 123 -12.18 12.03 -0.10
CA LYS A 123 -11.18 10.96 -0.18
C LYS A 123 -9.85 11.38 0.43
N SER A 124 -9.16 10.39 1.01
CA SER A 124 -7.79 10.49 1.52
C SER A 124 -6.77 10.73 0.40
N GLY A 125 -5.54 11.04 0.79
CA GLY A 125 -4.46 11.32 -0.13
C GLY A 125 -4.22 12.81 -0.37
N LEU A 126 -2.99 13.11 -0.75
CA LEU A 126 -2.55 14.46 -1.10
C LEU A 126 -3.08 14.87 -2.47
N THR A 127 -3.30 16.17 -2.68
CA THR A 127 -3.47 16.67 -4.05
C THR A 127 -2.16 16.54 -4.81
N THR A 128 -2.23 16.44 -6.13
CA THR A 128 -1.04 16.23 -6.97
C THR A 128 0.01 17.34 -6.79
N GLU A 129 -0.42 18.57 -6.52
CA GLU A 129 0.47 19.72 -6.26
C GLU A 129 1.23 19.64 -4.93
N ASN A 130 0.69 18.92 -3.96
CA ASN A 130 1.27 18.85 -2.61
C ASN A 130 2.24 17.68 -2.43
N VAL A 131 2.25 16.71 -3.35
CA VAL A 131 3.08 15.48 -3.23
C VAL A 131 4.56 15.79 -3.19
N GLU A 132 5.05 16.69 -4.05
CA GLU A 132 6.47 17.05 -4.08
C GLU A 132 6.92 17.69 -2.77
N SER A 133 6.21 18.72 -2.30
CA SER A 133 6.50 19.38 -1.03
C SER A 133 6.42 18.41 0.16
N PHE A 134 5.49 17.45 0.12
CA PHE A 134 5.39 16.42 1.16
C PHE A 134 6.63 15.52 1.20
N ILE A 135 7.09 15.04 0.04
CA ILE A 135 8.29 14.19 -0.07
C ILE A 135 9.52 14.96 0.44
N GLU A 136 9.68 16.23 0.07
CA GLU A 136 10.75 17.09 0.58
C GLU A 136 10.71 17.21 2.10
N GLN A 137 9.53 17.44 2.68
CA GLN A 137 9.36 17.56 4.13
C GLN A 137 9.76 16.28 4.86
N ILE A 138 9.49 15.09 4.32
CA ILE A 138 9.83 13.82 4.96
C ILE A 138 11.21 13.27 4.56
N SER A 139 11.92 13.92 3.64
CA SER A 139 13.20 13.44 3.09
C SER A 139 14.30 13.23 4.14
N HIS A 140 14.21 13.95 5.27
CA HIS A 140 15.16 13.85 6.38
C HIS A 140 14.87 12.69 7.35
N PHE A 141 13.74 12.00 7.20
CA PHE A 141 13.37 10.84 8.02
C PHE A 141 14.20 9.61 7.65
N LYS A 142 15.11 9.22 8.55
CA LYS A 142 16.08 8.14 8.33
C LYS A 142 15.46 6.74 8.30
N ASN A 143 14.28 6.57 8.87
CA ASN A 143 13.60 5.28 9.02
C ASN A 143 12.39 5.14 8.09
N ILE A 144 12.25 6.04 7.11
CA ILE A 144 11.28 5.94 6.02
C ILE A 144 12.02 5.88 4.69
N LYS A 145 11.53 5.05 3.77
CA LYS A 145 12.01 4.99 2.40
C LYS A 145 10.83 5.14 1.44
N VAL A 146 10.72 6.31 0.81
CA VAL A 146 9.74 6.55 -0.24
C VAL A 146 10.09 5.69 -1.46
N GLN A 147 9.18 4.82 -1.88
CA GLN A 147 9.36 3.89 -3.01
C GLN A 147 8.49 4.21 -4.22
N GLY A 148 7.57 5.17 -4.09
CA GLY A 148 6.69 5.59 -5.17
C GLY A 148 5.45 6.28 -4.64
N ILE A 149 4.41 6.26 -5.46
CA ILE A 149 3.12 6.86 -5.17
C ILE A 149 2.00 5.84 -5.38
N MET A 150 0.90 6.03 -4.68
CA MET A 150 -0.29 5.22 -4.70
C MET A 150 -1.47 6.13 -5.06
N THR A 151 -2.46 5.61 -5.78
CA THR A 151 -3.70 6.36 -6.05
C THR A 151 -4.90 5.43 -5.99
N MET A 152 -6.04 6.00 -5.60
CA MET A 152 -7.36 5.43 -5.83
C MET A 152 -8.21 6.41 -6.62
N GLY A 153 -8.46 6.10 -7.89
CA GLY A 153 -9.34 6.90 -8.73
C GLY A 153 -10.82 6.87 -8.27
N PRO A 154 -11.67 7.74 -8.83
CA PRO A 154 -13.11 7.72 -8.60
C PRO A 154 -13.74 6.39 -9.01
N PHE A 155 -14.82 6.00 -8.35
CA PHE A 155 -15.54 4.82 -8.78
C PHE A 155 -16.32 5.12 -10.06
N PHE A 156 -16.07 4.33 -11.09
CA PHE A 156 -16.81 4.34 -12.34
C PHE A 156 -17.24 2.92 -12.67
N GLU A 157 -18.43 2.76 -13.25
CA GLU A 157 -18.88 1.46 -13.79
C GLU A 157 -18.01 1.02 -14.97
N ASP A 158 -17.60 1.98 -15.80
CA ASP A 158 -16.67 1.78 -16.90
C ASP A 158 -15.23 2.03 -16.43
N ALA A 159 -14.43 0.97 -16.39
CA ALA A 159 -13.04 1.02 -15.97
C ALA A 159 -12.17 1.93 -16.86
N GLU A 160 -12.53 2.14 -18.13
CA GLU A 160 -11.75 3.03 -19.01
C GLU A 160 -11.81 4.50 -18.55
N LYS A 161 -12.84 4.89 -17.79
CA LYS A 161 -12.92 6.22 -17.17
C LYS A 161 -11.87 6.45 -16.08
N LEU A 162 -11.23 5.39 -15.56
CA LEU A 162 -10.10 5.50 -14.64
C LEU A 162 -8.78 5.83 -15.35
N ARG A 163 -8.66 5.55 -16.66
CA ARG A 163 -7.41 5.67 -17.40
C ARG A 163 -6.75 7.06 -17.30
N PRO A 164 -7.48 8.19 -17.40
CA PRO A 164 -6.87 9.52 -17.24
C PRO A 164 -6.19 9.71 -15.88
N TYR A 165 -6.76 9.17 -14.80
CA TYR A 165 -6.21 9.28 -13.44
C TYR A 165 -4.92 8.47 -13.29
N PHE A 166 -4.85 7.26 -13.86
CA PHE A 166 -3.61 6.48 -13.86
C PHE A 166 -2.50 7.13 -14.71
N ILE A 167 -2.86 7.77 -15.83
CA ILE A 167 -1.92 8.54 -16.66
C ILE A 167 -1.39 9.75 -15.87
N GLU A 168 -2.25 10.49 -15.18
CA GLU A 168 -1.86 11.63 -14.34
C GLU A 168 -0.93 11.19 -13.21
N THR A 169 -1.27 10.13 -12.48
CA THR A 169 -0.40 9.54 -11.45
C THR A 169 0.95 9.13 -12.05
N ARG A 170 0.97 8.46 -13.21
CA ARG A 170 2.25 8.09 -13.85
C ARG A 170 3.10 9.31 -14.20
N LYS A 171 2.51 10.38 -14.73
CA LYS A 171 3.23 11.64 -15.03
C LYS A 171 3.83 12.24 -13.76
N LEU A 172 3.03 12.34 -12.69
CA LEU A 172 3.49 12.84 -11.40
C LEU A 172 4.68 12.03 -10.86
N PHE A 173 4.61 10.69 -10.91
CA PHE A 173 5.72 9.82 -10.52
C PHE A 173 7.00 10.10 -11.31
N GLU A 174 6.90 10.21 -12.64
CA GLU A 174 8.06 10.48 -13.50
C GLU A 174 8.67 11.86 -13.24
N ASP A 175 7.85 12.87 -12.95
CA ASP A 175 8.32 14.22 -12.68
C ASP A 175 9.03 14.31 -11.32
N ILE A 176 8.51 13.65 -10.28
CA ILE A 176 9.18 13.54 -8.97
C ILE A 176 10.50 12.78 -9.09
N LYS A 177 10.53 11.69 -9.86
CA LYS A 177 11.71 10.83 -10.04
C LYS A 177 12.87 11.55 -10.74
N LYS A 178 12.59 12.57 -11.58
CA LYS A 178 13.66 13.35 -12.25
C LYS A 178 14.37 14.33 -11.32
N LYS A 179 13.74 14.68 -10.18
CA LYS A 179 14.22 15.70 -9.25
C LYS A 179 15.02 15.14 -8.08
N ASN A 180 15.01 13.82 -7.88
CA ASN A 180 15.67 13.09 -6.79
C ASN A 180 16.56 11.98 -7.36
#